data_AF-A0A969G733-F1
#
_entry.id   AF-A0A969G733-F1
#
_cell.length_a   1.000
_cell.length_b   1.000
_cell.length_c   1.000
_cell.angle_alpha   90.00
_cell.angle_beta   90.00
_cell.angle_gamma   90.00
#
_symmetry.space_group_name_H-M   'P 1'
#
loop_
_entity.id
_entity.type
_entity.pdbx_description
1 polymer ?
#
loop_
_entity_poly.entity_id
_entity_poly.type
_entity_poly.pdbx_seq_one_letter_code
_entity_poly.pdbx_strand_id
1 'polypeptide(L)' 'MDDKVKSANVAYEQSYLEAFANKIDLKIKAFHFGFWSHQQKKEALDFQDIVVFEK' A
#
# COMPACT_ATOMS: atom_id res chain seq x y z
N MET A 1 -18.51 2.88 11.89
CA MET A 1 -17.65 2.12 10.96
C MET A 1 -17.76 2.83 9.64
N ASP A 2 -16.68 3.50 9.19
CA ASP A 2 -16.68 4.35 7.99
C ASP A 2 -16.95 3.48 6.74
N ASP A 3 -17.87 3.88 5.85
CA ASP A 3 -18.24 3.04 4.69
C ASP A 3 -17.08 2.82 3.71
N LYS A 4 -16.08 3.71 3.71
CA LYS A 4 -14.83 3.57 2.95
C LYS A 4 -13.99 2.33 3.36
N VAL A 5 -14.17 1.84 4.58
CA VAL A 5 -13.42 0.69 5.11
C VAL A 5 -13.95 -0.62 4.51
N LYS A 6 -15.24 -0.70 4.16
CA LYS A 6 -15.84 -1.95 3.62
C LYS A 6 -15.29 -2.31 2.23
N SER A 7 -14.85 -1.33 1.44
CA SER A 7 -14.22 -1.53 0.13
C SER A 7 -12.72 -1.80 0.20
N ALA A 8 -12.08 -1.58 1.36
CA ALA A 8 -10.62 -1.56 1.52
C ALA A 8 -10.03 -2.86 2.10
N ASN A 9 -10.73 -3.98 2.04
CA ASN A 9 -10.32 -5.22 2.71
C ASN A 9 -9.45 -6.17 1.86
N VAL A 10 -8.90 -5.71 0.74
CA VAL A 10 -7.96 -6.51 -0.04
C VAL A 10 -6.54 -6.11 0.36
N ALA A 11 -5.91 -6.97 1.18
CA ALA A 11 -4.50 -6.86 1.51
C ALA A 11 -3.69 -7.72 0.55
N TYR A 12 -2.65 -7.15 -0.05
CA TYR A 12 -1.66 -7.89 -0.85
C TYR A 12 -0.39 -8.08 -0.04
N GLU A 13 0.27 -9.22 -0.20
CA GLU A 13 1.63 -9.39 0.30
C GLU A 13 2.59 -8.48 -0.47
N GLN A 14 3.50 -7.79 0.25
CA GLN A 14 4.49 -6.91 -0.39
C GLN A 14 5.34 -7.66 -1.42
N SER A 15 5.75 -8.89 -1.09
CA SER A 15 6.51 -9.79 -1.98
C SER A 15 5.79 -10.06 -3.30
N TYR A 16 4.46 -10.20 -3.27
CA TYR A 16 3.65 -10.37 -4.47
C TYR A 16 3.69 -9.12 -5.35
N LEU A 17 3.57 -7.93 -4.75
CA LEU A 17 3.62 -6.66 -5.48
C LEU A 17 4.99 -6.43 -6.12
N GLU A 18 6.07 -6.73 -5.40
CA GLU A 18 7.44 -6.67 -5.91
C GLU A 18 7.65 -7.62 -7.09
N ALA A 19 7.23 -8.88 -6.96
CA ALA A 19 7.32 -9.86 -8.04
C ALA A 19 6.50 -9.46 -9.27
N PHE A 20 5.30 -8.91 -9.05
CA PHE A 20 4.43 -8.43 -10.11
C PHE A 20 5.03 -7.24 -10.85
N ALA A 21 5.54 -6.24 -10.12
CA ALA A 21 6.18 -5.05 -10.69
C ALA A 21 7.38 -5.43 -11.56
N ASN A 22 8.25 -6.31 -11.05
CA ASN A 22 9.40 -6.82 -11.80
C ASN A 22 8.97 -7.57 -13.09
N LYS A 23 7.88 -8.34 -13.04
CA LYS A 23 7.36 -9.07 -14.21
C LYS A 23 6.91 -8.15 -15.34
N ILE A 24 6.45 -6.94 -15.01
CA ILE A 24 5.92 -5.97 -15.98
C ILE A 24 6.87 -4.79 -16.24
N ASP A 25 8.13 -4.93 -15.83
CA ASP A 25 9.18 -3.91 -15.99
C ASP A 25 8.79 -2.54 -15.36
N LEU A 26 8.10 -2.58 -14.22
CA LEU A 26 7.85 -1.41 -13.39
C LEU A 26 8.73 -1.47 -12.14
N LYS A 27 9.37 -0.34 -11.83
CA LYS A 27 10.18 -0.19 -10.63
C LYS A 27 9.31 0.34 -9.49
N ILE A 28 9.39 -0.28 -8.33
CA ILE A 28 8.78 0.29 -7.12
C ILE A 28 9.75 1.33 -6.54
N LYS A 29 9.27 2.56 -6.42
CA LYS A 29 10.04 3.71 -5.92
C LYS A 29 9.89 3.90 -4.43
N ALA A 30 8.70 3.68 -3.89
CA ALA A 30 8.40 3.86 -2.48
C ALA A 30 7.20 3.01 -2.04
N PHE A 31 7.26 2.57 -0.79
CA PHE A 31 6.14 2.08 -0.03
C PHE A 31 5.87 3.05 1.12
N HIS A 32 4.65 3.55 1.23
CA HIS A 32 4.19 4.31 2.38
C HIS A 32 3.09 3.52 3.06
N PHE A 33 3.36 3.05 4.28
CA PHE A 33 2.40 2.28 5.05
C PHE A 33 1.29 3.18 5.59
N GLY A 34 0.06 2.69 5.52
CA GLY A 34 -1.10 3.37 6.07
C GLY A 34 -1.26 3.12 7.56
N PHE A 35 -2.05 3.96 8.24
CA PHE A 35 -2.29 3.82 9.69
C PHE A 35 -3.37 2.80 10.08
N TRP A 36 -3.77 1.89 9.18
CA TRP A 36 -4.90 0.98 9.38
C TRP A 36 -4.73 -0.06 10.51
N SER A 37 -3.57 -0.14 11.16
CA SER A 37 -3.40 -0.79 12.47
C SER A 37 -2.00 -0.53 13.04
N HIS A 38 -1.89 -0.31 14.36
CA HIS A 38 -0.63 -0.14 15.14
C HIS A 38 0.33 1.01 14.75
N GLN A 39 0.15 1.67 13.61
CA GLN A 39 0.96 2.83 13.20
C GLN A 39 0.29 4.15 13.59
N GLN A 40 1.10 5.14 13.99
CA GLN A 40 0.59 6.45 14.38
C GLN A 40 0.15 7.24 13.14
N LYS A 41 -1.09 7.74 13.16
CA LYS A 41 -1.64 8.60 12.10
C LYS A 41 -0.76 9.82 11.75
N LYS A 42 0.10 10.27 12.67
CA LYS A 42 1.03 11.39 12.43
C LYS A 42 2.18 11.04 11.49
N GLU A 43 2.50 9.76 11.32
CA GLU A 43 3.63 9.27 10.54
C GLU A 43 3.21 8.69 9.19
N ALA A 44 1.91 8.43 9.00
CA ALA A 44 1.33 7.86 7.80
C ALA A 44 0.72 8.94 6.89
N LEU A 45 0.92 8.81 5.58
CA LEU A 45 0.37 9.72 4.57
C LEU A 45 -1.15 9.53 4.39
N ASP A 46 -1.64 8.31 4.55
CA ASP A 46 -3.05 7.95 4.39
C ASP A 46 -3.43 6.77 5.31
N PHE A 47 -4.72 6.42 5.35
CA PHE A 47 -5.20 5.24 6.09
C PHE A 47 -4.81 3.94 5.39
N GLN A 48 -4.60 3.97 4.07
CA GLN A 48 -4.22 2.82 3.25
C GLN A 48 -2.72 2.85 2.95
N ASP A 49 -2.19 1.69 2.61
CA ASP A 49 -0.85 1.58 2.06
C ASP A 49 -0.82 2.20 0.65
N ILE A 50 0.22 3.00 0.37
CA ILE A 50 0.46 3.63 -0.93
C ILE A 50 1.74 3.05 -1.51
N VAL A 51 1.66 2.57 -2.76
CA VAL A 51 2.81 2.08 -3.52
C VAL A 51 3.03 2.98 -4.72
N VAL A 52 4.24 3.52 -4.84
CA VAL A 52 4.62 4.41 -5.95
C VAL A 52 5.45 3.63 -6.95
N PHE A 53 4.99 3.58 -8.20
CA PHE A 53 5.70 2.94 -9.30
C PHE A 53 6.38 3.99 -10.19
N GLU A 54 7.50 3.61 -10.79
CA GLU A 54 8.28 4.35 -11.78
C GLU A 54 8.43 3.46 -13.02
N LYS A 55 8.23 4.04 -14.20
CA LYS A 55 8.38 3.38 -15.50
C LYS A 55 9.68 3.83 -16.16
#